data_AF-A0A855YEW3-F1
#
_entry.id   AF-A0A855YEW3-F1
#
_cell.length_a   1.000
_cell.length_b   1.000
_cell.length_c   1.000
_cell.angle_alpha   90.00
_cell.angle_beta   90.00
_cell.angle_gamma   90.00
#
_symmetry.space_group_name_H-M   'P 1'
#
loop_
_entity.id
_entity.type
_entity.pdbx_description
1 polymer ?
#
loop_
_entity_poly.entity_id
_entity_poly.type
_entity_poly.pdbx_seq_one_letter_code
_entity_poly.pdbx_strand_id
1 'polypeptide(L)'
;MNNYHMMHPMANSHYVPHMPHNIVVHPVDHCVVESLMSLVGKVVILETTRGRLDGCVVAVKHDHVVLEERNRKFFVRIAEIVWIMPD
;
A
#
# COMPACT_ATOMS: atom_id res chain seq x y z
N MET A 1 38.87 16.16 -60.13
CA MET A 1 38.68 16.18 -58.67
C MET A 1 37.22 15.85 -58.36
N ASN A 2 36.97 14.67 -57.77
CA ASN A 2 35.66 14.17 -57.38
C ASN A 2 35.11 14.95 -56.18
N ASN A 3 33.85 15.37 -56.21
CA ASN A 3 33.09 15.72 -55.01
C ASN A 3 31.82 14.87 -54.95
N TYR A 4 31.94 13.67 -54.38
CA TYR A 4 30.79 12.88 -53.93
C TYR A 4 30.27 13.51 -52.63
N HIS A 5 29.15 14.21 -52.70
CA HIS A 5 28.42 14.66 -51.52
C HIS A 5 27.50 13.51 -51.07
N MET A 6 27.85 12.88 -49.95
CA MET A 6 27.12 11.76 -49.37
C MET A 6 25.74 12.21 -48.88
N MET A 7 24.67 11.64 -49.44
CA MET A 7 23.33 11.71 -48.87
C MET A 7 23.24 10.68 -47.73
N HIS A 8 23.16 11.15 -46.48
CA HIS A 8 22.84 10.28 -45.35
C HIS A 8 21.32 10.01 -45.32
N PRO A 9 20.86 8.75 -45.31
CA PRO A 9 19.45 8.46 -45.08
C PRO A 9 19.18 8.62 -43.58
N MET A 10 18.38 9.61 -43.20
CA MET A 10 17.85 9.69 -41.84
C MET A 10 16.87 8.54 -41.63
N ALA A 11 17.23 7.63 -40.73
CA ALA A 11 16.41 6.51 -40.32
C ALA A 11 15.10 7.02 -39.70
N ASN A 12 13.98 6.51 -40.20
CA ASN A 12 12.65 6.78 -39.72
C ASN A 12 12.53 6.29 -38.26
N SER A 13 12.57 7.23 -37.31
CA SER A 13 12.40 6.92 -35.89
C SER A 13 10.96 6.43 -35.68
N HIS A 14 10.81 5.15 -35.33
CA HIS A 14 9.53 4.54 -35.05
C HIS A 14 8.99 5.11 -33.74
N TYR A 15 8.01 6.02 -33.85
CA TYR A 15 7.20 6.42 -32.71
C TYR A 15 6.34 5.23 -32.26
N VAL A 16 6.83 4.47 -31.28
CA VAL A 16 6.01 3.49 -30.56
C VAL A 16 5.07 4.25 -29.62
N PRO A 17 3.74 4.19 -29.80
CA PRO A 17 2.82 4.81 -28.86
C PRO A 17 2.98 4.10 -27.52
N HIS A 18 3.42 4.82 -26.49
CA HIS A 18 3.50 4.28 -25.14
C HIS A 18 2.08 3.97 -24.67
N MET A 19 1.71 2.69 -24.63
CA MET A 19 0.45 2.29 -24.00
C MET A 19 0.55 2.59 -22.50
N PRO A 20 -0.48 3.22 -21.90
CA PRO A 20 -0.49 3.49 -20.47
C PRO A 20 -0.47 2.15 -19.74
N HIS A 21 0.59 1.90 -18.97
CA HIS A 21 0.67 0.74 -18.10
C HIS A 21 -0.20 1.03 -16.88
N ASN A 22 -1.12 0.13 -16.55
CA ASN A 22 -1.84 0.19 -15.30
C ASN A 22 -0.86 -0.06 -14.14
N ILE A 23 -0.61 0.95 -13.31
CA ILE A 23 0.11 0.76 -12.05
C ILE A 23 -0.90 0.31 -11.01
N VAL A 24 -0.77 -0.93 -10.54
CA VAL A 24 -1.49 -1.39 -9.34
C VAL A 24 -0.76 -0.80 -8.14
N VAL A 25 -1.39 0.16 -7.49
CA VAL A 25 -0.89 0.76 -6.24
C VAL A 25 -1.64 0.12 -5.08
N HIS A 26 -0.90 -0.50 -4.16
CA HIS A 26 -1.44 -0.91 -2.87
C HIS A 26 -1.24 0.25 -1.89
N PRO A 27 -2.30 0.95 -1.47
CA PRO A 27 -2.17 2.06 -0.52
C PRO A 27 -1.78 1.60 0.89
N VAL A 28 -1.68 0.28 1.11
CA VAL A 28 -1.35 -0.35 2.39
C VAL A 28 -0.12 -1.24 2.18
N ASP A 29 0.90 -1.06 3.02
CA ASP A 29 2.08 -1.91 3.03
C ASP A 29 1.71 -3.31 3.53
N HIS A 30 2.00 -4.34 2.74
CA HIS A 30 1.65 -5.73 3.04
C HIS A 30 2.24 -6.19 4.39
N CYS A 31 3.38 -5.64 4.79
CA CYS A 31 4.03 -5.94 6.06
C CYS A 31 3.13 -5.58 7.26
N VAL A 32 2.30 -4.54 7.16
CA VAL A 32 1.41 -4.10 8.25
C VAL A 32 0.26 -5.07 8.45
N VAL A 33 -0.34 -5.55 7.36
CA VAL A 33 -1.42 -6.55 7.42
C VAL A 33 -0.90 -7.84 8.04
N GLU A 34 0.27 -8.32 7.61
CA GLU A 34 0.91 -9.52 8.16
C GLU A 34 1.25 -9.33 9.65
N SER A 35 1.75 -8.15 10.04
CA SER A 35 2.01 -7.82 11.44
C SER A 35 0.74 -7.89 12.28
N LEU A 36 -0.36 -7.27 11.83
CA LEU A 36 -1.65 -7.30 12.51
C LEU A 36 -2.23 -8.72 12.60
N MET A 37 -2.08 -9.53 11.55
CA MET A 37 -2.50 -10.94 11.56
C MET A 37 -1.78 -11.74 12.67
N SER A 38 -0.51 -11.46 12.94
CA SER A 38 0.26 -12.10 14.04
C SER A 38 -0.20 -11.68 15.45
N LEU A 39 -1.04 -10.64 15.53
CA LEU A 39 -1.58 -10.09 16.77
C LEU A 39 -3.03 -10.52 17.03
N VAL A 40 -3.65 -11.33 16.17
CA VAL A 40 -5.00 -11.86 16.40
C VAL A 40 -5.06 -12.61 17.74
N GLY A 41 -6.04 -12.26 18.57
CA GLY A 41 -6.23 -12.77 19.93
C GLY A 41 -5.43 -12.02 21.00
N LYS A 42 -4.61 -11.03 20.64
CA LYS A 42 -3.82 -10.22 21.58
C LYS A 42 -4.46 -8.85 21.77
N VAL A 43 -4.23 -8.28 22.96
CA VAL A 43 -4.54 -6.89 23.25
C VAL A 43 -3.45 -6.01 22.63
N VAL A 44 -3.88 -4.95 21.95
CA VAL A 44 -2.98 -3.99 21.32
C VAL A 44 -3.46 -2.58 21.60
N ILE A 45 -2.54 -1.64 21.46
CA ILE A 45 -2.83 -0.22 21.42
C ILE A 45 -2.52 0.27 20.00
N LEU A 46 -3.54 0.82 19.35
CA LEU A 46 -3.42 1.47 18.05
C LEU A 46 -3.48 2.97 18.24
N GLU A 47 -2.50 3.69 17.70
CA GLU A 47 -2.68 5.12 17.47
C GLU A 47 -3.17 5.31 16.06
N THR A 48 -4.28 6.03 15.95
CA THR A 48 -4.83 6.43 14.67
C THR A 48 -4.61 7.92 14.44
N THR A 49 -4.81 8.37 13.21
CA THR A 49 -4.86 9.81 12.87
C THR A 49 -5.88 10.61 13.70
N ARG A 50 -6.81 9.93 14.37
CA ARG A 50 -7.90 10.52 15.17
C ARG A 50 -7.78 10.23 16.68
N GLY A 51 -6.70 9.59 17.11
CA GLY A 51 -6.42 9.25 18.50
C GLY A 51 -6.22 7.76 18.77
N ARG A 52 -6.01 7.45 20.04
CA ARG A 52 -5.69 6.12 20.57
C ARG A 52 -6.93 5.21 20.69
N LEU A 53 -6.74 3.95 20.32
CA LEU A 53 -7.68 2.84 20.54
C LEU A 53 -6.96 1.69 21.24
N ASP A 54 -7.59 1.13 22.27
CA ASP A 54 -7.17 -0.09 22.94
C ASP A 54 -8.20 -1.20 22.75
N GLY A 55 -7.74 -2.43 22.54
CA GLY A 55 -8.65 -3.56 22.36
C GLY A 55 -7.95 -4.83 21.90
N CYS A 56 -8.71 -5.92 21.89
CA CYS A 56 -8.25 -7.21 21.37
C CYS A 56 -8.42 -7.26 19.85
N VAL A 57 -7.39 -7.68 19.12
CA VAL A 57 -7.49 -7.91 17.66
C VAL A 57 -8.30 -9.20 17.44
N VAL A 58 -9.51 -9.09 16.90
CA VAL A 58 -10.37 -10.26 16.66
C VAL A 58 -10.36 -10.73 15.21
N ALA A 59 -10.06 -9.84 14.26
CA ALA A 59 -9.91 -10.18 12.84
C ALA A 59 -9.12 -9.10 12.11
N VAL A 60 -8.48 -9.48 11.00
CA VAL A 60 -7.78 -8.55 10.11
C VAL A 60 -8.23 -8.82 8.68
N LYS A 61 -8.47 -7.75 7.93
CA LYS A 61 -8.74 -7.73 6.50
C LYS A 61 -7.67 -6.87 5.81
N HIS A 62 -7.70 -6.85 4.48
CA HIS A 62 -6.67 -6.15 3.71
C HIS A 62 -6.67 -4.63 3.95
N ASP A 63 -7.84 -4.03 4.23
CA ASP A 63 -8.02 -2.59 4.39
C ASP A 63 -8.36 -2.16 5.83
N HIS A 64 -8.72 -3.09 6.71
CA HIS A 64 -9.11 -2.79 8.09
C HIS A 64 -8.75 -3.90 9.08
N VAL A 65 -8.58 -3.52 10.34
CA VAL A 65 -8.49 -4.41 11.50
C VAL A 65 -9.76 -4.27 12.35
N VAL A 66 -10.21 -5.38 12.92
CA VAL A 66 -11.33 -5.41 13.85
C VAL A 66 -10.77 -5.53 15.26
N LEU A 67 -11.01 -4.50 16.07
CA LEU A 67 -10.75 -4.52 17.51
C LEU A 67 -12.04 -4.80 18.27
N GLU A 68 -11.93 -5.50 19.41
CA GLU A 68 -13.01 -5.66 20.37
C GLU A 68 -12.60 -5.13 21.75
N GLU A 69 -13.44 -4.26 22.31
CA GLU A 69 -13.30 -3.74 23.67
C GLU A 69 -14.70 -3.70 24.31
N ARG A 70 -14.86 -4.29 25.50
CA ARG A 70 -16.13 -4.29 26.27
C ARG A 70 -17.35 -4.70 25.43
N ASN A 71 -17.24 -5.80 24.66
CA ASN A 71 -18.27 -6.31 23.74
C ASN A 71 -18.68 -5.35 22.60
N ARG A 72 -17.87 -4.32 22.32
CA ARG A 72 -18.05 -3.45 21.14
C ARG A 72 -16.93 -3.70 20.15
N LYS A 73 -17.29 -3.74 18.87
CA LYS A 73 -16.36 -3.94 17.77
C LYS A 73 -16.09 -2.63 17.05
N PHE A 74 -14.82 -2.39 16.76
CA PHE A 74 -14.34 -1.24 16.00
C PHE A 74 -13.70 -1.74 14.71
N PHE A 75 -14.10 -1.18 13.59
CA PHE A 75 -13.49 -1.43 12.28
C PHE A 75 -12.55 -0.26 11.99
N VAL A 76 -11.26 -0.49 12.15
CA VAL A 76 -10.23 0.55 12.01
C VAL A 76 -9.56 0.37 10.66
N ARG A 77 -9.63 1.38 9.79
CA ARG A 77 -8.90 1.37 8.51
C ARG A 77 -7.40 1.31 8.78
N ILE A 78 -6.70 0.38 8.14
CA ILE A 78 -5.25 0.22 8.31
C ILE A 78 -4.51 1.48 7.85
N ALA A 79 -5.01 2.14 6.80
CA ALA A 79 -4.45 3.39 6.29
C ALA A 79 -4.49 4.57 7.30
N GLU A 80 -5.29 4.47 8.35
CA GLU A 80 -5.39 5.52 9.38
C GLU A 80 -4.54 5.21 10.62
N ILE A 81 -3.86 4.05 10.66
CA ILE A 81 -3.01 3.64 11.78
C ILE A 81 -1.64 4.31 11.64
N VAL A 82 -1.22 5.02 12.68
CA VAL A 82 0.08 5.70 12.78
C VAL A 82 1.13 4.78 13.39
N TRP A 83 0.77 4.06 14.46
CA TRP A 83 1.64 3.04 15.07
C TRP A 83 0.82 1.96 15.81
N ILE A 84 1.46 0.82 16.02
CA ILE A 84 0.89 -0.36 16.68
C ILE A 84 1.82 -0.71 17.85
N MET A 85 1.28 -0.76 19.08
CA MET A 85 2.00 -1.25 20.25
C MET A 85 1.35 -2.57 20.72
N PRO A 86 2.04 -3.71 20.53
CA PRO A 86 1.63 -4.98 21.12
C PRO A 86 1.79 -4.94 22.64
N ASP A 87 0.86 -5.55 23.38
CA ASP A 87 1.06 -5.93 24.79
C ASP A 87 1.87 -7.24 24.89
#